data_AF-A0A1Q5GIP5-F1
#
_entry.id   AF-A0A1Q5GIP5-F1
#
_cell.length_a   1.000
_cell.length_b   1.000
_cell.length_c   1.000
_cell.angle_alpha   90.00
_cell.angle_beta   90.00
_cell.angle_gamma   90.00
#
_symmetry.space_group_name_H-M   'P 1'
#
loop_
_entity.id
_entity.type
_entity.pdbx_description
1 polymer ?
#
loop_
_entity_poly.entity_id
_entity_poly.type
_entity_poly.pdbx_seq_one_letter_code
_entity_poly.pdbx_strand_id
1 'polypeptide(L)'
;MISRRTFLTGAAASAAALTYPAWGATLGPRASAAPATCELALENRSLPGTVHAYVTGHEPGTGRWVLLKPGGGVYRPDSPGAPQTPLPVDCAIPLKGAGAGPVVLTLPQMYGARVYFVRDDKLDFYLNPGPSLVEPAFATPTDPNYGRTWSFCEFTFNTEQLYSNISYVDLVTALPIGIRLEGDATHTVAPLPDGAVQRIADDLAAQAAADGQPWDRLITRGGDGGVLRVVSPQNIMAPYFDRPAEMPFRDLFTAQIDEVWEKYRSEELRIDLQGGRGALAGRVSGDVLTFQGGHTFTKPESRDVFTCNHGPFTNNPGDSDDKKAILARLAAGFNRSIMLSHPSQPNGTSTGDYYRTAVTNHWSRVVHANSPIGYAFPYDDVRPDGEPDVSGAAHDGNPRRFTVSVGS
;
A
#
# COMPACT_ATOMS: atom_id res chain seq x y z
N MET A 1 24.90 -26.43 4.67
CA MET A 1 23.50 -26.80 4.92
C MET A 1 22.85 -25.68 5.69
N ILE A 2 22.28 -24.71 4.97
CA ILE A 2 21.59 -23.55 5.53
C ILE A 2 20.14 -23.99 5.76
N SER A 3 19.71 -23.99 7.02
CA SER A 3 18.43 -24.56 7.45
C SER A 3 17.25 -23.74 6.92
N ARG A 4 16.22 -24.42 6.43
CA ARG A 4 14.91 -23.90 5.95
C ARG A 4 14.17 -22.97 6.93
N ARG A 5 14.66 -22.78 8.15
CA ARG A 5 14.01 -21.99 9.23
C ARG A 5 14.31 -20.49 9.22
N THR A 6 15.32 -20.02 8.48
CA THR A 6 15.62 -18.57 8.39
C THR A 6 14.82 -17.86 7.28
N PHE A 7 14.08 -18.60 6.45
CA PHE A 7 13.35 -18.05 5.29
C PHE A 7 11.94 -17.53 5.63
N LEU A 8 11.34 -18.00 6.73
CA LEU A 8 9.96 -17.65 7.09
C LEU A 8 9.82 -16.37 7.94
N THR A 9 10.92 -15.89 8.54
CA THR A 9 10.94 -14.61 9.28
C THR A 9 11.29 -13.41 8.39
N GLY A 10 11.79 -13.65 7.17
CA GLY A 10 12.15 -12.58 6.22
C GLY A 10 11.03 -12.17 5.27
N ALA A 11 10.06 -13.05 5.00
CA ALA A 11 9.00 -12.79 4.02
C ALA A 11 7.96 -11.75 4.47
N ALA A 12 7.84 -11.48 5.78
CA ALA A 12 6.94 -10.45 6.31
C ALA A 12 7.58 -9.04 6.35
N ALA A 13 8.90 -8.91 6.11
CA ALA A 13 9.64 -7.66 6.31
C ALA A 13 9.89 -6.85 5.02
N SER A 14 9.45 -7.35 3.87
CA SER A 14 9.74 -6.76 2.56
C SER A 14 8.47 -6.52 1.73
N ALA A 15 7.64 -5.58 2.18
CA ALA A 15 6.58 -4.99 1.33
C ALA A 15 6.15 -3.56 1.71
N ALA A 16 6.66 -2.96 2.80
CA ALA A 16 6.44 -1.53 3.07
C ALA A 16 7.52 -0.69 2.35
N ALA A 17 7.52 -0.70 1.02
CA ALA A 17 8.21 0.34 0.28
C ALA A 17 7.41 1.64 0.47
N LEU A 18 7.68 2.36 1.56
CA LEU A 18 7.25 3.74 1.76
C LEU A 18 7.93 4.59 0.68
N THR A 19 7.37 4.61 -0.53
CA THR A 19 7.74 5.60 -1.54
C THR A 19 7.12 6.91 -1.08
N TYR A 20 7.87 7.65 -0.25
CA TYR A 20 7.67 9.08 -0.11
C TYR A 20 7.80 9.70 -1.51
N PRO A 21 6.76 10.32 -2.07
CA PRO A 21 6.98 11.16 -3.21
C PRO A 21 7.63 12.45 -2.66
N ALA A 22 8.89 12.69 -3.05
CA ALA A 22 9.57 13.94 -2.76
C ALA A 22 8.97 15.05 -3.63
N TRP A 23 7.89 15.68 -3.17
CA TRP A 23 7.31 16.84 -3.85
C TRP A 23 8.21 18.05 -3.56
N GLY A 24 8.67 18.68 -4.64
CA GLY A 24 9.60 19.80 -4.60
C GLY A 24 9.07 20.98 -3.79
N ALA A 25 9.97 21.61 -3.03
CA ALA A 25 9.71 22.80 -2.25
C ALA A 25 9.32 23.98 -3.14
N THR A 26 8.02 24.23 -3.28
CA THR A 26 7.51 25.54 -3.73
C THR A 26 7.30 26.42 -2.52
N LEU A 27 7.88 27.61 -2.55
CA LEU A 27 7.93 28.63 -1.49
C LEU A 27 6.54 28.96 -0.88
N GLY A 28 6.18 28.26 0.19
CA GLY A 28 5.11 28.63 1.13
C GLY A 28 5.66 29.33 2.38
N PRO A 29 4.81 29.94 3.23
CA PRO A 29 5.26 30.72 4.39
C PRO A 29 6.14 29.87 5.31
N ARG A 30 7.12 30.51 5.97
CA ARG A 30 8.14 29.89 6.85
C ARG A 30 7.60 28.62 7.55
N ALA A 31 8.12 27.46 7.16
CA ALA A 31 7.79 26.19 7.79
C ALA A 31 8.12 26.28 9.29
N SER A 32 7.09 26.36 10.13
CA SER A 32 7.23 26.03 11.54
C SER A 32 7.36 24.52 11.63
N ALA A 33 8.20 24.02 12.54
CA ALA A 33 8.19 22.60 12.84
C ALA A 33 6.77 22.18 13.27
N ALA A 34 6.33 21.02 12.81
CA ALA A 34 5.10 20.40 13.24
C ALA A 34 5.10 20.23 14.78
N PRO A 35 3.93 20.28 15.43
CA PRO A 35 3.85 20.14 16.88
C PRO A 35 4.40 18.78 17.35
N ALA A 36 4.83 18.70 18.61
CA ALA A 36 5.32 17.45 19.19
C ALA A 36 4.20 16.40 19.39
N THR A 37 2.94 16.86 19.43
CA THR A 37 1.76 16.02 19.60
C THR A 37 0.59 16.52 18.75
N CYS A 38 -0.31 15.62 18.37
CA CYS A 38 -1.57 15.89 17.67
C CYS A 38 -2.71 15.20 18.43
N GLU A 39 -3.95 15.69 18.31
CA GLU A 39 -5.10 14.95 18.81
C GLU A 39 -5.39 13.75 17.89
N LEU A 40 -5.49 12.54 18.44
CA LEU A 40 -5.95 11.36 17.71
C LEU A 40 -7.38 11.03 18.10
N ALA A 41 -8.29 11.05 17.14
CA ALA A 41 -9.68 10.66 17.30
C ALA A 41 -9.92 9.32 16.60
N LEU A 42 -10.26 8.29 17.36
CA LEU A 42 -10.56 6.94 16.85
C LEU A 42 -12.06 6.71 16.93
N GLU A 43 -12.71 6.42 15.80
CA GLU A 43 -14.17 6.40 15.69
C GLU A 43 -14.70 5.12 15.04
N ASN A 44 -15.76 4.55 15.62
CA ASN A 44 -16.62 3.59 14.93
C ASN A 44 -17.84 4.33 14.37
N ARG A 45 -17.93 4.47 13.04
CA ARG A 45 -19.02 5.21 12.39
C ARG A 45 -20.29 4.37 12.30
N SER A 46 -20.16 3.14 11.84
CA SER A 46 -21.31 2.34 11.42
C SER A 46 -21.21 0.84 11.70
N LEU A 47 -20.07 0.34 12.21
CA LEU A 47 -19.89 -1.09 12.39
C LEU A 47 -20.64 -1.60 13.62
N PRO A 48 -21.39 -2.71 13.50
CA PRO A 48 -22.03 -3.33 14.64
C PRO A 48 -21.01 -4.04 15.55
N GLY A 49 -21.45 -4.38 16.76
CA GLY A 49 -20.64 -5.11 17.72
C GLY A 49 -19.61 -4.24 18.44
N THR A 50 -18.51 -4.84 18.87
CA THR A 50 -17.40 -4.14 19.54
C THR A 50 -16.25 -3.89 18.58
N VAL A 51 -15.55 -2.77 18.74
CA VAL A 51 -14.36 -2.45 17.95
C VAL A 51 -13.24 -2.04 18.88
N HIS A 52 -12.07 -2.65 18.71
CA HIS A 52 -10.83 -2.23 19.35
C HIS A 52 -9.89 -1.66 18.32
N ALA A 53 -9.14 -0.63 18.71
CA ALA A 53 -8.07 -0.06 17.93
C ALA A 53 -6.71 -0.30 18.60
N TYR A 54 -5.65 -0.29 17.79
CA TYR A 54 -4.26 -0.30 18.26
C TYR A 54 -3.46 0.72 17.47
N VAL A 55 -2.52 1.39 18.12
CA VAL A 55 -1.62 2.34 17.45
C VAL A 55 -0.19 1.93 17.76
N THR A 56 0.58 1.61 16.73
CA THR A 56 1.96 1.12 16.82
C THR A 56 2.88 1.98 15.95
N GLY A 57 4.17 1.98 16.25
CA GLY A 57 5.20 2.59 15.39
C GLY A 57 6.50 2.81 16.15
N HIS A 58 7.33 3.72 15.67
CA HIS A 58 8.66 3.95 16.23
C HIS A 58 8.83 5.38 16.74
N GLU A 59 9.50 5.52 17.88
CA GLU A 59 9.88 6.79 18.45
C GLU A 59 11.00 7.46 17.62
N PRO A 60 10.81 8.72 17.18
CA PRO A 60 11.87 9.47 16.52
C PRO A 60 13.11 9.61 17.42
N GLY A 61 14.30 9.51 16.83
CA GLY A 61 15.58 9.67 17.53
C GLY A 61 16.08 8.41 18.24
N THR A 62 15.20 7.59 18.85
CA THR A 62 15.62 6.33 19.50
C THR A 62 15.37 5.10 18.63
N GLY A 63 14.40 5.16 17.71
CA GLY A 63 13.96 4.02 16.92
C GLY A 63 13.30 2.91 17.74
N ARG A 64 12.97 3.15 19.01
CA ARG A 64 12.28 2.17 19.85
C ARG A 64 10.83 1.99 19.39
N TRP A 65 10.34 0.76 19.45
CA TRP A 65 8.91 0.48 19.32
C TRP A 65 8.10 1.24 20.38
N VAL A 66 6.96 1.77 19.94
CA VAL A 66 5.98 2.48 20.75
C VAL A 66 4.58 1.98 20.39
N LEU A 67 3.77 1.73 21.41
CA LEU A 67 2.33 1.49 21.29
C LEU A 67 1.56 2.48 22.15
N LEU A 68 0.39 2.95 21.70
CA LEU A 68 -0.50 3.73 22.56
C LEU A 68 -1.25 2.82 23.54
N LYS A 69 -1.46 3.30 24.76
CA LYS A 69 -2.25 2.59 25.77
C LYS A 69 -3.70 3.07 25.79
N PRO A 70 -4.66 2.23 26.24
CA PRO A 70 -6.01 2.71 26.54
C PRO A 70 -5.95 3.85 27.57
N GLY A 71 -6.68 4.93 27.30
CA GLY A 71 -6.69 6.12 28.15
C GLY A 71 -5.50 7.08 27.97
N GLY A 72 -4.53 6.74 27.12
CA GLY A 72 -3.44 7.62 26.72
C GLY A 72 -2.06 7.24 27.25
N GLY A 73 -1.05 7.97 26.79
CA GLY A 73 0.35 7.66 27.01
C GLY A 73 0.84 6.49 26.16
N VAL A 74 2.13 6.18 26.30
CA VAL A 74 2.85 5.23 25.45
C VAL A 74 3.38 4.05 26.26
N TYR A 75 3.42 2.88 25.62
CA TYR A 75 4.14 1.70 26.05
C TYR A 75 5.35 1.49 25.13
N ARG A 76 6.52 1.24 25.74
CA ARG A 76 7.75 0.87 25.02
C ARG A 76 8.13 -0.53 25.47
N PRO A 77 7.98 -1.56 24.61
CA PRO A 77 8.34 -2.92 25.00
C PRO A 77 9.84 -3.04 25.27
N ASP A 78 10.17 -3.94 26.19
CA ASP A 78 11.53 -4.41 26.42
C ASP A 78 11.81 -5.64 25.54
N SER A 79 13.10 -5.94 25.32
CA SER A 79 13.49 -7.14 24.57
C SER A 79 13.05 -8.41 25.32
N PRO A 80 12.22 -9.28 24.71
CA PRO A 80 11.91 -10.57 25.32
C PRO A 80 13.12 -11.51 25.26
N GLY A 81 13.10 -12.55 26.10
CA GLY A 81 14.12 -13.62 26.08
C GLY A 81 13.96 -14.64 24.95
N ALA A 82 12.81 -14.67 24.27
CA ALA A 82 12.50 -15.63 23.20
C ALA A 82 11.67 -14.97 22.09
N PRO A 83 11.74 -15.46 20.83
CA PRO A 83 10.86 -15.01 19.76
C PRO A 83 9.40 -15.40 20.01
N GLN A 84 8.48 -14.72 19.31
CA GLN A 84 7.03 -14.97 19.41
C GLN A 84 6.52 -14.91 20.86
N THR A 85 7.11 -14.03 21.68
CA THR A 85 6.66 -13.80 23.05
C THR A 85 5.42 -12.89 23.02
N PRO A 86 4.27 -13.26 23.62
CA PRO A 86 3.09 -12.39 23.63
C PRO A 86 3.40 -11.00 24.18
N LEU A 87 2.80 -9.96 23.57
CA LEU A 87 2.91 -8.60 24.08
C LEU A 87 2.39 -8.54 25.53
N PRO A 88 3.21 -8.15 26.52
CA PRO A 88 2.85 -8.30 27.93
C PRO A 88 1.89 -7.23 28.44
N VAL A 89 1.70 -6.14 27.69
CA VAL A 89 0.78 -5.05 28.00
C VAL A 89 -0.32 -5.02 26.96
N ASP A 90 -1.57 -5.09 27.41
CA ASP A 90 -2.73 -4.93 26.54
C ASP A 90 -2.88 -3.47 26.11
N CYS A 91 -2.59 -3.21 24.83
CA CYS A 91 -2.69 -1.90 24.20
C CYS A 91 -4.00 -1.71 23.42
N ALA A 92 -5.01 -2.56 23.61
CA ALA A 92 -6.30 -2.40 22.96
C ALA A 92 -7.00 -1.11 23.44
N ILE A 93 -7.40 -0.26 22.51
CA ILE A 93 -8.19 0.95 22.75
C ILE A 93 -9.64 0.63 22.36
N PRO A 94 -10.54 0.37 23.32
CA PRO A 94 -11.94 0.10 23.00
C PRO A 94 -12.60 1.37 22.45
N LEU A 95 -13.21 1.27 21.28
CA LEU A 95 -13.99 2.37 20.71
C LEU A 95 -15.38 2.44 21.35
N LYS A 96 -16.01 3.60 21.23
CA LYS A 96 -17.43 3.73 21.55
C LYS A 96 -18.26 2.97 20.51
N GLY A 97 -19.52 2.69 20.85
CA GLY A 97 -20.47 2.07 19.90
C GLY A 97 -20.65 2.91 18.64
N ALA A 98 -21.16 2.29 17.57
CA ALA A 98 -21.39 2.93 16.29
C ALA A 98 -22.11 4.29 16.44
N GLY A 99 -21.54 5.34 15.85
CA GLY A 99 -22.12 6.68 15.85
C GLY A 99 -22.06 7.43 17.19
N ALA A 100 -21.45 6.86 18.24
CA ALA A 100 -21.33 7.51 19.55
C ALA A 100 -20.14 8.50 19.66
N GLY A 101 -19.53 8.84 18.53
CA GLY A 101 -18.38 9.72 18.40
C GLY A 101 -17.04 9.06 18.79
N PRO A 102 -15.92 9.81 18.73
CA PRO A 102 -14.60 9.24 18.88
C PRO A 102 -14.19 8.99 20.35
N VAL A 103 -13.21 8.10 20.50
CA VAL A 103 -12.27 8.09 21.62
C VAL A 103 -11.09 8.99 21.25
N VAL A 104 -10.74 9.92 22.13
CA VAL A 104 -9.72 10.94 21.89
C VAL A 104 -8.48 10.66 22.74
N LEU A 105 -7.32 10.62 22.10
CA LEU A 105 -6.01 10.40 22.71
C LEU A 105 -5.01 11.46 22.24
N THR A 106 -3.88 11.57 22.94
CA THR A 106 -2.73 12.35 22.47
C THR A 106 -1.81 11.46 21.64
N LEU A 107 -1.59 11.83 20.38
CA LEU A 107 -0.66 11.17 19.48
C LEU A 107 0.71 11.88 19.51
N PRO A 108 1.77 11.23 19.99
CA PRO A 108 3.13 11.75 19.82
C PRO A 108 3.62 11.56 18.39
N GLN A 109 4.69 12.27 18.03
CA GLN A 109 5.44 11.98 16.81
C GLN A 109 5.93 10.52 16.80
N MET A 110 5.74 9.84 15.67
CA MET A 110 6.15 8.46 15.43
C MET A 110 6.19 8.15 13.93
N TYR A 111 7.06 7.22 13.53
CA TYR A 111 7.23 6.84 12.12
C TYR A 111 7.08 5.33 11.93
N GLY A 112 6.84 4.93 10.68
CA GLY A 112 6.52 3.53 10.35
C GLY A 112 5.34 3.05 11.20
N ALA A 113 4.33 3.92 11.34
CA ALA A 113 3.27 3.77 12.32
C ALA A 113 1.97 3.29 11.66
N ARG A 114 1.17 2.57 12.43
CA ARG A 114 -0.10 2.00 11.98
C ARG A 114 -1.20 2.24 13.01
N VAL A 115 -2.39 2.50 12.51
CA VAL A 115 -3.64 2.40 13.27
C VAL A 115 -4.36 1.14 12.79
N TYR A 116 -4.49 0.15 13.68
CA TYR A 116 -5.26 -1.06 13.43
C TYR A 116 -6.66 -0.94 14.02
N PHE A 117 -7.61 -1.63 13.40
CA PHE A 117 -8.94 -1.89 13.98
C PHE A 117 -9.28 -3.36 13.86
N VAL A 118 -9.98 -3.90 14.86
CA VAL A 118 -10.51 -5.25 14.88
C VAL A 118 -11.92 -5.24 15.44
N ARG A 119 -12.81 -6.02 14.83
CA ARG A 119 -14.21 -6.14 15.23
C ARG A 119 -14.45 -7.43 16.02
N ASP A 120 -15.25 -7.32 17.08
CA ASP A 120 -15.76 -8.41 17.91
C ASP A 120 -14.68 -9.29 18.59
N ASP A 121 -13.44 -8.82 18.60
CA ASP A 121 -12.28 -9.49 19.19
C ASP A 121 -11.16 -8.46 19.50
N LYS A 122 -9.98 -8.94 19.89
CA LYS A 122 -8.71 -8.21 20.01
C LYS A 122 -7.70 -8.73 18.98
N LEU A 123 -6.61 -7.99 18.76
CA LEU A 123 -5.48 -8.48 17.95
C LEU A 123 -4.39 -9.05 18.87
N ASP A 124 -3.81 -10.17 18.46
CA ASP A 124 -2.65 -10.78 19.11
C ASP A 124 -1.37 -10.20 18.50
N PHE A 125 -0.60 -9.53 19.34
CA PHE A 125 0.74 -9.03 19.01
C PHE A 125 1.80 -9.85 19.75
N TYR A 126 2.95 -10.04 19.11
CA TYR A 126 4.10 -10.72 19.72
C TYR A 126 5.35 -9.84 19.64
N LEU A 127 6.37 -10.24 20.38
CA LEU A 127 7.69 -9.63 20.41
C LEU A 127 8.76 -10.67 20.08
N ASN A 128 9.74 -10.25 19.29
CA ASN A 128 11.01 -10.95 19.09
C ASN A 128 12.14 -10.23 19.82
N PRO A 129 13.25 -10.91 20.18
CA PRO A 129 14.44 -10.27 20.75
C PRO A 129 14.94 -9.12 19.86
N GLY A 130 15.34 -8.01 20.47
CA GLY A 130 15.65 -6.77 19.75
C GLY A 130 15.39 -5.53 20.61
N PRO A 131 14.16 -5.28 21.09
CA PRO A 131 12.85 -5.88 20.75
C PRO A 131 12.37 -5.55 19.33
N SER A 132 11.58 -6.45 18.74
CA SER A 132 10.86 -6.21 17.49
C SER A 132 9.40 -6.64 17.64
N LEU A 133 8.47 -5.74 17.30
CA LEU A 133 7.04 -6.07 17.26
C LEU A 133 6.77 -7.00 16.06
N VAL A 134 6.12 -8.13 16.35
CA VAL A 134 5.53 -9.00 15.34
C VAL A 134 4.11 -8.51 15.13
N GLU A 135 3.90 -7.84 14.01
CA GLU A 135 2.61 -7.32 13.58
C GLU A 135 1.75 -8.42 12.95
N PRO A 136 0.40 -8.29 12.99
CA PRO A 136 -0.50 -9.27 12.38
C PRO A 136 -0.23 -9.51 10.89
N ALA A 137 -0.15 -10.78 10.48
CA ALA A 137 0.05 -11.16 9.08
C ALA A 137 -1.27 -11.55 8.39
N PHE A 138 -1.75 -10.70 7.48
CA PHE A 138 -3.05 -10.89 6.81
C PHE A 138 -3.08 -12.01 5.76
N ALA A 139 -1.92 -12.40 5.22
CA ALA A 139 -1.77 -13.40 4.14
C ALA A 139 -1.23 -14.76 4.63
N THR A 140 -1.00 -14.93 5.94
CA THR A 140 -0.43 -16.15 6.51
C THR A 140 -1.51 -16.95 7.24
N PRO A 141 -1.97 -18.10 6.73
CA PRO A 141 -3.08 -18.85 7.33
C PRO A 141 -2.86 -19.33 8.77
N THR A 142 -1.59 -19.47 9.19
CA THR A 142 -1.22 -19.86 10.55
C THR A 142 -1.09 -18.69 11.52
N ASP A 143 -1.28 -17.45 11.06
CA ASP A 143 -1.31 -16.27 11.94
C ASP A 143 -2.57 -16.32 12.83
N PRO A 144 -2.47 -16.07 14.14
CA PRO A 144 -3.62 -16.11 15.04
C PRO A 144 -4.70 -15.08 14.69
N ASN A 145 -4.34 -14.00 14.00
CA ASN A 145 -5.26 -12.97 13.54
C ASN A 145 -5.84 -13.28 12.14
N TYR A 146 -5.45 -14.37 11.48
CA TYR A 146 -5.83 -14.65 10.10
C TYR A 146 -7.35 -14.76 9.93
N GLY A 147 -8.06 -15.38 10.88
CA GLY A 147 -9.52 -15.53 10.84
C GLY A 147 -10.32 -14.33 11.35
N ARG A 148 -9.64 -13.28 11.85
CA ARG A 148 -10.30 -12.10 12.43
C ARG A 148 -10.69 -11.08 11.37
N THR A 149 -11.74 -10.32 11.66
CA THR A 149 -12.11 -9.14 10.88
C THR A 149 -11.31 -7.95 11.41
N TRP A 150 -10.21 -7.60 10.73
CA TRP A 150 -9.33 -6.48 11.09
C TRP A 150 -8.79 -5.76 9.84
N SER A 151 -8.35 -4.51 10.01
CA SER A 151 -7.75 -3.66 8.97
C SER A 151 -6.76 -2.67 9.58
N PHE A 152 -5.99 -1.97 8.76
CA PHE A 152 -5.07 -0.94 9.21
C PHE A 152 -4.89 0.19 8.19
N CYS A 153 -4.47 1.36 8.66
CA CYS A 153 -3.91 2.42 7.83
C CYS A 153 -2.55 2.85 8.37
N GLU A 154 -1.75 3.48 7.52
CA GLU A 154 -0.38 3.86 7.83
C GLU A 154 -0.26 5.37 8.01
N PHE A 155 0.68 5.79 8.86
CA PHE A 155 1.05 7.18 8.98
C PHE A 155 2.50 7.36 9.45
N THR A 156 3.02 8.56 9.23
CA THR A 156 4.21 9.09 9.87
C THR A 156 3.91 10.49 10.36
N PHE A 157 4.18 10.75 11.62
CA PHE A 157 4.11 12.07 12.23
C PHE A 157 5.50 12.44 12.74
N ASN A 158 6.12 13.42 12.09
CA ASN A 158 7.48 13.87 12.40
C ASN A 158 7.51 15.40 12.57
N THR A 159 8.69 16.00 12.61
CA THR A 159 8.87 17.44 12.79
C THR A 159 8.48 18.28 11.57
N GLU A 160 8.20 17.65 10.43
CA GLU A 160 7.82 18.32 9.18
C GLU A 160 6.32 18.28 8.94
N GLN A 161 5.66 17.14 9.22
CA GLN A 161 4.24 16.93 8.95
C GLN A 161 3.69 15.69 9.64
N LEU A 162 2.37 15.56 9.67
CA LEU A 162 1.69 14.27 9.70
C LEU A 162 1.33 13.90 8.27
N TYR A 163 1.77 12.75 7.80
CA TYR A 163 1.39 12.13 6.54
C TYR A 163 0.71 10.79 6.85
N SER A 164 -0.44 10.53 6.25
CA SER A 164 -1.20 9.29 6.42
C SER A 164 -1.78 8.84 5.09
N ASN A 165 -2.00 7.54 4.93
CA ASN A 165 -2.56 6.98 3.70
C ASN A 165 -3.41 5.75 3.96
N ILE A 166 -4.43 5.57 3.11
CA ILE A 166 -5.14 4.32 2.91
C ILE A 166 -4.64 3.74 1.59
N SER A 167 -4.06 2.54 1.65
CA SER A 167 -3.48 1.87 0.48
C SER A 167 -4.08 0.48 0.32
N TYR A 168 -4.51 0.16 -0.89
CA TYR A 168 -4.93 -1.17 -1.33
C TYR A 168 -3.84 -1.87 -2.14
N VAL A 169 -2.57 -1.43 -2.00
CA VAL A 169 -1.41 -2.11 -2.59
C VAL A 169 -1.33 -3.56 -2.11
N ASP A 170 -1.70 -3.81 -0.84
CA ASP A 170 -1.64 -5.14 -0.24
C ASP A 170 -2.99 -5.83 -0.12
N LEU A 171 -4.02 -5.12 0.34
CA LEU A 171 -5.29 -5.74 0.67
C LEU A 171 -6.46 -4.76 0.72
N VAL A 172 -7.66 -5.33 0.59
CA VAL A 172 -8.96 -4.72 0.90
C VAL A 172 -9.64 -5.61 1.95
N THR A 173 -10.25 -5.02 2.97
CA THR A 173 -10.84 -5.78 4.10
C THR A 173 -12.33 -5.47 4.28
N ALA A 174 -13.01 -6.29 5.07
CA ALA A 174 -14.38 -6.03 5.55
C ALA A 174 -14.48 -4.92 6.61
N LEU A 175 -13.40 -4.18 6.84
CA LEU A 175 -13.36 -3.01 7.73
C LEU A 175 -12.84 -1.80 6.97
N PRO A 176 -13.74 -1.07 6.30
CA PRO A 176 -13.35 0.12 5.56
C PRO A 176 -12.89 1.20 6.55
N ILE A 177 -11.74 1.81 6.27
CA ILE A 177 -11.15 2.88 7.08
C ILE A 177 -11.31 4.21 6.35
N GLY A 178 -11.69 5.27 7.07
CA GLY A 178 -11.69 6.64 6.58
C GLY A 178 -10.78 7.54 7.41
N ILE A 179 -10.19 8.55 6.78
CA ILE A 179 -9.29 9.52 7.42
C ILE A 179 -9.85 10.93 7.29
N ARG A 180 -9.77 11.70 8.37
CA ARG A 180 -9.89 13.17 8.34
C ARG A 180 -8.74 13.79 9.12
N LEU A 181 -7.90 14.56 8.43
CA LEU A 181 -6.78 15.29 9.03
C LEU A 181 -7.09 16.78 9.01
N GLU A 182 -7.08 17.40 10.18
CA GLU A 182 -7.32 18.83 10.38
C GLU A 182 -6.02 19.47 10.87
N GLY A 183 -5.49 20.41 10.10
CA GLY A 183 -4.30 21.19 10.40
C GLY A 183 -4.43 22.59 9.84
N ASP A 184 -3.47 23.07 9.06
CA ASP A 184 -3.63 24.32 8.30
C ASP A 184 -4.73 24.18 7.22
N ALA A 185 -4.87 22.98 6.66
CA ALA A 185 -5.98 22.58 5.80
C ALA A 185 -6.76 21.39 6.40
N THR A 186 -7.88 21.04 5.76
CA THR A 186 -8.63 19.82 6.09
C THR A 186 -8.52 18.84 4.93
N HIS A 187 -7.97 17.67 5.19
CA HIS A 187 -7.84 16.57 4.24
C HIS A 187 -8.81 15.46 4.64
N THR A 188 -9.50 14.87 3.68
CA THR A 188 -10.42 13.75 3.92
C THR A 188 -10.17 12.66 2.90
N VAL A 189 -10.04 11.44 3.40
CA VAL A 189 -9.94 10.21 2.61
C VAL A 189 -11.17 9.38 2.95
N ALA A 190 -12.02 9.16 1.94
CA ALA A 190 -13.26 8.42 2.13
C ALA A 190 -12.97 6.93 2.39
N PRO A 191 -13.73 6.27 3.27
CA PRO A 191 -13.71 4.82 3.40
C PRO A 191 -14.23 4.15 2.13
N LEU A 192 -13.89 2.87 1.94
CA LEU A 192 -14.60 2.05 0.95
C LEU A 192 -16.10 2.03 1.28
N PRO A 193 -16.98 2.12 0.26
CA PRO A 193 -18.42 2.01 0.45
C PRO A 193 -18.81 0.66 1.04
N ASP A 194 -19.94 0.62 1.74
CA ASP A 194 -20.52 -0.63 2.24
C ASP A 194 -20.61 -1.70 1.14
N GLY A 195 -20.20 -2.92 1.50
CA GLY A 195 -20.18 -4.08 0.60
C GLY A 195 -19.08 -4.07 -0.47
N ALA A 196 -18.17 -3.09 -0.50
CA ALA A 196 -17.10 -3.02 -1.50
C ALA A 196 -16.23 -4.29 -1.52
N VAL A 197 -15.82 -4.81 -0.36
CA VAL A 197 -15.00 -6.04 -0.29
C VAL A 197 -15.71 -7.24 -0.93
N GLN A 198 -17.04 -7.33 -0.77
CA GLN A 198 -17.82 -8.41 -1.36
C GLN A 198 -17.89 -8.26 -2.89
N ARG A 199 -18.20 -7.05 -3.39
CA ARG A 199 -18.22 -6.78 -4.83
C ARG A 199 -16.85 -7.04 -5.47
N ILE A 200 -15.77 -6.62 -4.83
CA ILE A 200 -14.40 -6.89 -5.28
C ILE A 200 -14.14 -8.40 -5.35
N ALA A 201 -14.54 -9.16 -4.33
CA ALA A 201 -14.39 -10.61 -4.34
C ALA A 201 -15.21 -11.28 -5.46
N ASP A 202 -16.44 -10.82 -5.68
CA ASP A 202 -17.32 -11.36 -6.73
C ASP A 202 -16.76 -11.05 -8.13
N ASP A 203 -16.29 -9.82 -8.35
CA ASP A 203 -15.67 -9.38 -9.60
C ASP A 203 -14.38 -10.16 -9.91
N LEU A 204 -13.56 -10.47 -8.90
CA LEU A 204 -12.35 -11.28 -9.06
C LEU A 204 -12.67 -12.75 -9.32
N ALA A 205 -13.69 -13.31 -8.66
CA ALA A 205 -14.16 -14.65 -8.94
C ALA A 205 -14.71 -14.77 -10.37
N ALA A 206 -15.45 -13.76 -10.84
CA ALA A 206 -15.92 -13.68 -12.21
C ALA A 206 -14.76 -13.57 -13.21
N GLN A 207 -13.73 -12.78 -12.88
CA GLN A 207 -12.53 -12.67 -13.71
C GLN A 207 -11.79 -14.01 -13.81
N ALA A 208 -11.60 -14.73 -12.69
CA ALA A 208 -10.99 -16.07 -12.68
C ALA A 208 -11.77 -17.06 -13.56
N ALA A 209 -13.10 -17.00 -13.55
CA ALA A 209 -13.94 -17.82 -14.42
C ALA A 209 -13.79 -17.46 -15.91
N ALA A 210 -13.46 -16.20 -16.22
CA ALA A 210 -13.34 -15.69 -17.59
C ALA A 210 -11.99 -16.03 -18.24
N ASP A 211 -10.88 -15.95 -17.50
CA ASP A 211 -9.53 -16.12 -18.04
C ASP A 211 -8.74 -17.30 -17.47
N GLY A 212 -9.27 -18.01 -16.46
CA GLY A 212 -8.64 -19.14 -15.81
C GLY A 212 -7.45 -18.79 -14.91
N GLN A 213 -7.16 -17.49 -14.70
CA GLN A 213 -6.09 -17.03 -13.82
C GLN A 213 -6.56 -17.06 -12.35
N PRO A 214 -5.63 -17.19 -11.38
CA PRO A 214 -5.97 -17.43 -9.98
C PRO A 214 -6.46 -16.18 -9.21
N TRP A 215 -7.30 -15.34 -9.82
CA TRP A 215 -7.86 -14.14 -9.18
C TRP A 215 -8.77 -14.49 -7.98
N ASP A 216 -9.44 -15.63 -8.03
CA ASP A 216 -10.27 -16.17 -6.95
C ASP A 216 -9.45 -16.55 -5.71
N ARG A 217 -8.18 -16.93 -5.88
CA ARG A 217 -7.25 -17.25 -4.78
C ARG A 217 -6.81 -16.03 -3.98
N LEU A 218 -7.15 -14.83 -4.43
CA LEU A 218 -6.92 -13.58 -3.70
C LEU A 218 -7.92 -13.39 -2.55
N ILE A 219 -9.01 -14.16 -2.52
CA ILE A 219 -10.13 -13.95 -1.61
C ILE A 219 -9.97 -14.83 -0.36
N THR A 220 -9.99 -14.21 0.81
CA THR A 220 -10.03 -14.90 2.11
C THR A 220 -11.42 -14.80 2.73
N ARG A 221 -12.02 -15.94 3.06
CA ARG A 221 -13.34 -16.03 3.69
C ARG A 221 -13.24 -16.51 5.13
N GLY A 222 -14.18 -16.07 5.96
CA GLY A 222 -14.33 -16.48 7.34
C GLY A 222 -15.03 -17.83 7.48
N GLY A 223 -15.13 -18.33 8.71
CA GLY A 223 -15.81 -19.60 9.00
C GLY A 223 -17.30 -19.60 8.68
N ASP A 224 -17.92 -18.42 8.58
CA ASP A 224 -19.31 -18.20 8.17
C ASP A 224 -19.48 -18.07 6.64
N GLY A 225 -18.38 -18.13 5.88
CA GLY A 225 -18.36 -17.94 4.42
C GLY A 225 -18.31 -16.48 3.96
N GLY A 226 -18.39 -15.51 4.88
CA GLY A 226 -18.27 -14.09 4.54
C GLY A 226 -16.85 -13.73 4.10
N VAL A 227 -16.70 -12.76 3.20
CA VAL A 227 -15.37 -12.28 2.78
C VAL A 227 -14.75 -11.46 3.90
N LEU A 228 -13.63 -11.93 4.46
CA LEU A 228 -12.86 -11.20 5.48
C LEU A 228 -11.99 -10.13 4.83
N ARG A 229 -11.30 -10.52 3.75
CA ARG A 229 -10.38 -9.68 3.00
C ARG A 229 -10.09 -10.25 1.62
N VAL A 230 -9.56 -9.41 0.76
CA VAL A 230 -9.00 -9.76 -0.53
C VAL A 230 -7.59 -9.18 -0.60
N VAL A 231 -6.61 -9.95 -1.05
CA VAL A 231 -5.21 -9.52 -1.12
C VAL A 231 -4.79 -9.27 -2.57
N SER A 232 -3.79 -8.41 -2.78
CA SER A 232 -3.23 -8.16 -4.10
C SER A 232 -2.40 -9.36 -4.61
N PRO A 233 -2.18 -9.49 -5.93
CA PRO A 233 -1.44 -10.60 -6.53
C PRO A 233 -0.06 -10.85 -5.91
N GLN A 234 0.67 -9.79 -5.53
CA GLN A 234 2.00 -9.91 -4.93
C GLN A 234 2.01 -10.79 -3.66
N ASN A 235 0.91 -10.78 -2.89
CA ASN A 235 0.81 -11.54 -1.66
C ASN A 235 0.77 -13.05 -1.89
N ILE A 236 0.10 -13.51 -2.96
CA ILE A 236 0.09 -14.93 -3.30
C ILE A 236 1.30 -15.35 -4.15
N MET A 237 2.04 -14.39 -4.72
CA MET A 237 3.28 -14.62 -5.47
C MET A 237 4.50 -14.74 -4.54
N ALA A 238 4.55 -13.96 -3.45
CA ALA A 238 5.70 -13.90 -2.55
C ALA A 238 6.23 -15.27 -2.08
N PRO A 239 5.39 -16.27 -1.72
CA PRO A 239 5.86 -17.60 -1.32
C PRO A 239 6.57 -18.43 -2.42
N TYR A 240 6.57 -17.93 -3.66
CA TYR A 240 7.13 -18.60 -4.84
C TYR A 240 8.30 -17.81 -5.46
N PHE A 241 8.78 -16.74 -4.82
CA PHE A 241 9.90 -15.96 -5.36
C PHE A 241 11.19 -16.79 -5.51
N ASP A 242 11.39 -17.81 -4.68
CA ASP A 242 12.49 -18.79 -4.78
C ASP A 242 12.20 -19.95 -5.74
N ARG A 243 10.96 -20.06 -6.24
CA ARG A 243 10.46 -21.11 -7.14
C ARG A 243 9.60 -20.50 -8.25
N PRO A 244 10.17 -19.65 -9.11
CA PRO A 244 9.41 -18.86 -10.09
C PRO A 244 8.60 -19.71 -11.08
N ALA A 245 9.03 -20.95 -11.35
CA ALA A 245 8.29 -21.88 -12.19
C ALA A 245 6.92 -22.28 -11.60
N GLU A 246 6.70 -22.16 -10.29
CA GLU A 246 5.43 -22.48 -9.62
C GLU A 246 4.59 -21.23 -9.32
N MET A 247 5.10 -20.04 -9.65
CA MET A 247 4.50 -18.77 -9.22
C MET A 247 3.16 -18.51 -9.93
N PRO A 248 2.09 -18.14 -9.19
CA PRO A 248 0.83 -17.72 -9.80
C PRO A 248 1.03 -16.44 -10.63
N PHE A 249 0.25 -16.30 -11.71
CA PHE A 249 0.33 -15.18 -12.66
C PHE A 249 1.67 -14.95 -13.37
N ARG A 250 2.65 -15.87 -13.26
CA ARG A 250 4.02 -15.67 -13.82
C ARG A 250 4.02 -15.27 -15.30
N ASP A 251 3.08 -15.81 -16.07
CA ASP A 251 3.01 -15.62 -17.53
C ASP A 251 1.92 -14.62 -17.96
N LEU A 252 1.22 -13.97 -17.02
CA LEU A 252 0.05 -13.13 -17.31
C LEU A 252 0.35 -12.01 -18.31
N PHE A 253 1.46 -11.29 -18.12
CA PHE A 253 1.82 -10.13 -18.94
C PHE A 253 2.78 -10.46 -20.08
N THR A 254 3.27 -11.71 -20.21
CA THR A 254 4.38 -12.07 -21.11
C THR A 254 4.13 -11.62 -22.55
N ALA A 255 2.98 -11.96 -23.12
CA ALA A 255 2.66 -11.59 -24.50
C ALA A 255 2.59 -10.06 -24.71
N GLN A 256 1.95 -9.34 -23.78
CA GLN A 256 1.87 -7.87 -23.85
C GLN A 256 3.25 -7.24 -23.71
N ILE A 257 4.11 -7.74 -22.83
CA ILE A 257 5.49 -7.27 -22.66
C ILE A 257 6.29 -7.48 -23.96
N ASP A 258 6.15 -8.64 -24.59
CA ASP A 258 6.80 -8.93 -25.87
C ASP A 258 6.34 -7.98 -26.99
N GLU A 259 5.03 -7.74 -27.09
CA GLU A 259 4.48 -6.77 -28.05
C GLU A 259 4.99 -5.35 -27.81
N VAL A 260 5.07 -4.93 -26.54
CA VAL A 260 5.61 -3.62 -26.17
C VAL A 260 7.08 -3.50 -26.55
N TRP A 261 7.88 -4.54 -26.24
CA TRP A 261 9.30 -4.56 -26.59
C TRP A 261 9.50 -4.52 -28.11
N GLU A 262 8.69 -5.25 -28.87
CA GLU A 262 8.78 -5.29 -30.32
C GLU A 262 8.40 -3.94 -30.95
N LYS A 263 7.26 -3.36 -30.54
CA LYS A 263 6.81 -2.04 -31.02
C LYS A 263 7.90 -0.98 -30.88
N TYR A 264 8.52 -0.92 -29.71
CA TYR A 264 9.52 0.10 -29.40
C TYR A 264 10.92 -0.20 -29.95
N ARG A 265 11.11 -1.22 -30.79
CA ARG A 265 12.31 -1.34 -31.64
C ARG A 265 12.30 -0.29 -32.75
N SER A 266 11.15 -0.12 -33.41
CA SER A 266 10.97 0.81 -34.54
C SER A 266 10.37 2.15 -34.14
N GLU A 267 9.72 2.25 -32.99
CA GLU A 267 9.08 3.47 -32.49
C GLU A 267 9.74 4.01 -31.21
N GLU A 268 9.48 5.28 -30.90
CA GLU A 268 9.89 5.87 -29.61
C GLU A 268 8.78 5.73 -28.58
N LEU A 269 9.15 5.33 -27.36
CA LEU A 269 8.36 5.54 -26.16
C LEU A 269 8.84 6.83 -25.48
N ARG A 270 7.96 7.79 -25.23
CA ARG A 270 8.29 9.06 -24.57
C ARG A 270 7.73 9.08 -23.16
N ILE A 271 8.60 9.24 -22.18
CA ILE A 271 8.22 9.34 -20.77
C ILE A 271 8.53 10.75 -20.26
N ASP A 272 7.47 11.48 -19.90
CA ASP A 272 7.55 12.71 -19.15
C ASP A 272 7.89 12.42 -17.69
N LEU A 273 9.00 13.01 -17.24
CA LEU A 273 9.49 12.86 -15.88
C LEU A 273 8.62 13.65 -14.88
N GLN A 274 7.78 14.57 -15.38
CA GLN A 274 6.95 15.51 -14.62
C GLN A 274 7.78 16.47 -13.77
N GLY A 275 7.12 17.46 -13.15
CA GLY A 275 7.80 18.48 -12.34
C GLY A 275 8.71 19.42 -13.14
N GLY A 276 8.41 19.63 -14.42
CA GLY A 276 9.18 20.53 -15.31
C GLY A 276 10.49 19.95 -15.84
N ARG A 277 10.75 18.66 -15.63
CA ARG A 277 11.99 17.98 -16.03
C ARG A 277 11.99 17.51 -17.50
N GLY A 278 10.84 17.59 -18.17
CA GLY A 278 10.66 17.26 -19.58
C GLY A 278 10.50 15.76 -19.84
N ALA A 279 10.40 15.41 -21.13
CA ALA A 279 10.17 14.04 -21.57
C ALA A 279 11.39 13.45 -22.28
N LEU A 280 11.73 12.22 -21.91
CA LEU A 280 12.82 11.45 -22.49
C LEU A 280 12.28 10.40 -23.46
N ALA A 281 12.87 10.33 -24.65
CA ALA A 281 12.57 9.28 -25.63
C ALA A 281 13.37 8.02 -25.32
N GLY A 282 12.74 6.86 -25.47
CA GLY A 282 13.35 5.54 -25.32
C GLY A 282 13.04 4.63 -26.50
N ARG A 283 13.98 3.74 -26.79
CA ARG A 283 13.89 2.74 -27.87
C ARG A 283 14.53 1.44 -27.43
N VAL A 284 13.99 0.32 -27.91
CA VAL A 284 14.52 -1.02 -27.66
C VAL A 284 15.63 -1.32 -28.66
N SER A 285 16.79 -1.73 -28.14
CA SER A 285 17.89 -2.30 -28.92
C SER A 285 18.35 -3.59 -28.26
N GLY A 286 18.45 -4.69 -29.02
CA GLY A 286 18.54 -6.03 -28.42
C GLY A 286 17.33 -6.28 -27.52
N ASP A 287 17.53 -6.63 -26.25
CA ASP A 287 16.44 -6.80 -25.27
C ASP A 287 16.37 -5.66 -24.23
N VAL A 288 17.03 -4.54 -24.51
CA VAL A 288 17.14 -3.41 -23.60
C VAL A 288 16.43 -2.18 -24.15
N LEU A 289 15.46 -1.68 -23.39
CA LEU A 289 14.86 -0.37 -23.59
C LEU A 289 15.80 0.69 -23.02
N THR A 290 16.32 1.56 -23.88
CA THR A 290 17.26 2.63 -23.49
C THR A 290 16.63 3.98 -23.75
N PHE A 291 16.52 4.79 -22.70
CA PHE A 291 16.12 6.19 -22.78
C PHE A 291 17.33 7.10 -22.96
N GLN A 292 17.08 8.28 -23.52
CA GLN A 292 18.02 9.40 -23.52
C GLN A 292 18.63 9.60 -22.12
N GLY A 293 19.90 9.97 -22.05
CA GLY A 293 20.66 10.01 -20.78
C GLY A 293 21.25 8.66 -20.35
N GLY A 294 21.01 7.58 -21.11
CA GLY A 294 21.59 6.26 -20.86
C GLY A 294 20.85 5.44 -19.80
N HIS A 295 19.59 5.79 -19.50
CA HIS A 295 18.76 5.05 -18.56
C HIS A 295 18.23 3.78 -19.23
N THR A 296 18.61 2.62 -18.73
CA THR A 296 18.31 1.32 -19.34
C THR A 296 17.36 0.49 -18.50
N PHE A 297 16.51 -0.28 -19.17
CA PHE A 297 15.56 -1.24 -18.60
C PHE A 297 15.61 -2.53 -19.42
N THR A 298 15.90 -3.66 -18.77
CA THR A 298 15.72 -4.98 -19.39
C THR A 298 14.24 -5.31 -19.52
N LYS A 299 13.91 -6.31 -20.35
CA LYS A 299 12.53 -6.84 -20.43
C LYS A 299 12.05 -7.31 -19.05
N PRO A 300 10.91 -6.81 -18.52
CA PRO A 300 10.32 -7.25 -17.26
C PRO A 300 9.62 -8.61 -17.43
N GLU A 301 9.27 -9.20 -16.30
CA GLU A 301 8.29 -10.30 -16.23
C GLU A 301 7.04 -9.88 -15.43
N SER A 302 6.01 -10.72 -15.40
CA SER A 302 4.74 -10.41 -14.71
C SER A 302 4.92 -10.05 -13.24
N ARG A 303 5.89 -10.68 -12.54
CA ARG A 303 6.25 -10.33 -11.16
C ARG A 303 6.73 -8.90 -11.03
N ASP A 304 7.56 -8.45 -11.95
CA ASP A 304 8.12 -7.10 -11.90
C ASP A 304 7.00 -6.08 -12.09
N VAL A 305 6.04 -6.34 -12.99
CA VAL A 305 4.84 -5.51 -13.19
C VAL A 305 4.00 -5.41 -11.91
N PHE A 306 3.63 -6.54 -11.30
CA PHE A 306 2.77 -6.51 -10.10
C PHE A 306 3.46 -5.88 -8.89
N THR A 307 4.73 -6.19 -8.67
CA THR A 307 5.45 -5.76 -7.46
C THR A 307 6.03 -4.35 -7.57
N CYS A 308 6.24 -3.86 -8.80
CA CYS A 308 6.92 -2.59 -9.07
C CYS A 308 8.28 -2.43 -8.36
N ASN A 309 8.93 -3.55 -7.98
CA ASN A 309 10.14 -3.52 -7.16
C ASN A 309 11.06 -4.73 -7.39
N HIS A 310 10.94 -5.37 -8.55
CA HIS A 310 11.82 -6.46 -8.97
C HIS A 310 12.29 -6.25 -10.41
N GLY A 311 13.35 -6.98 -10.79
CA GLY A 311 13.91 -6.93 -12.13
C GLY A 311 14.23 -5.49 -12.55
N PRO A 312 13.81 -5.04 -13.74
CA PRO A 312 14.06 -3.68 -14.22
C PRO A 312 13.30 -2.61 -13.45
N PHE A 313 12.34 -2.98 -12.60
CA PHE A 313 11.57 -2.06 -11.76
C PHE A 313 12.02 -2.03 -10.30
N THR A 314 13.18 -2.63 -9.98
CA THR A 314 13.79 -2.50 -8.65
C THR A 314 14.12 -1.03 -8.36
N ASN A 315 13.59 -0.46 -7.28
CA ASN A 315 13.87 0.92 -6.89
C ASN A 315 15.22 1.03 -6.17
N ASN A 316 16.32 1.05 -6.93
CA ASN A 316 17.66 1.14 -6.34
C ASN A 316 17.93 2.56 -5.81
N PRO A 317 18.33 2.72 -4.53
CA PRO A 317 18.63 4.04 -3.98
C PRO A 317 19.70 4.81 -4.75
N GLY A 318 20.68 4.11 -5.32
CA GLY A 318 21.77 4.71 -6.09
C GLY A 318 21.43 5.08 -7.54
N ASP A 319 20.24 4.72 -8.05
CA ASP A 319 19.81 5.16 -9.38
C ASP A 319 19.50 6.67 -9.39
N SER A 320 19.73 7.33 -10.54
CA SER A 320 19.41 8.74 -10.71
C SER A 320 17.91 9.00 -10.57
N ASP A 321 17.55 10.22 -10.17
CA ASP A 321 16.14 10.61 -10.06
C ASP A 321 15.40 10.54 -11.40
N ASP A 322 16.10 10.72 -12.53
CA ASP A 322 15.52 10.55 -13.87
C ASP A 322 15.13 9.08 -14.09
N LYS A 323 16.03 8.14 -13.78
CA LYS A 323 15.75 6.71 -13.94
C LYS A 323 14.62 6.24 -13.02
N LYS A 324 14.58 6.71 -11.77
CA LYS A 324 13.49 6.43 -10.83
C LYS A 324 12.15 6.99 -11.33
N ALA A 325 12.16 8.19 -11.90
CA ALA A 325 10.96 8.76 -12.53
C ALA A 325 10.50 7.91 -13.72
N ILE A 326 11.39 7.52 -14.64
CA ILE A 326 11.04 6.66 -15.78
C ILE A 326 10.45 5.32 -15.29
N LEU A 327 11.11 4.68 -14.33
CA LEU A 327 10.68 3.42 -13.73
C LEU A 327 9.22 3.47 -13.26
N ALA A 328 8.85 4.50 -12.49
CA ALA A 328 7.50 4.66 -11.98
C ALA A 328 6.46 4.71 -13.12
N ARG A 329 6.74 5.43 -14.21
CA ARG A 329 5.81 5.55 -15.35
C ARG A 329 5.74 4.25 -16.16
N LEU A 330 6.85 3.55 -16.36
CA LEU A 330 6.84 2.23 -17.00
C LEU A 330 6.00 1.24 -16.21
N ALA A 331 6.23 1.15 -14.90
CA ALA A 331 5.48 0.26 -14.02
C ALA A 331 3.98 0.58 -14.01
N ALA A 332 3.61 1.86 -13.92
CA ALA A 332 2.21 2.30 -14.01
C ALA A 332 1.58 1.99 -15.37
N GLY A 333 2.31 2.22 -16.46
CA GLY A 333 1.84 1.98 -17.81
C GLY A 333 1.54 0.51 -18.09
N PHE A 334 2.38 -0.42 -17.58
CA PHE A 334 2.11 -1.86 -17.68
C PHE A 334 0.90 -2.27 -16.85
N ASN A 335 0.82 -1.84 -15.58
CA ASN A 335 -0.32 -2.17 -14.72
C ASN A 335 -1.65 -1.70 -15.33
N ARG A 336 -1.67 -0.52 -15.95
CA ARG A 336 -2.84 0.08 -16.60
C ARG A 336 -3.06 -0.38 -18.04
N SER A 337 -2.21 -1.28 -18.56
CA SER A 337 -2.25 -1.79 -19.93
C SER A 337 -2.25 -0.73 -21.04
N ILE A 338 -1.54 0.38 -20.84
CA ILE A 338 -1.50 1.48 -21.80
C ILE A 338 -0.24 1.52 -22.67
N MET A 339 0.78 0.72 -22.35
CA MET A 339 2.09 0.73 -23.02
C MET A 339 2.03 0.53 -24.54
N LEU A 340 1.03 -0.17 -25.08
CA LEU A 340 0.86 -0.33 -26.53
C LEU A 340 0.09 0.83 -27.16
N SER A 341 -0.90 1.36 -26.46
CA SER A 341 -1.83 2.37 -26.97
C SER A 341 -1.32 3.81 -26.85
N HIS A 342 -0.51 4.11 -25.83
CA HIS A 342 -0.10 5.46 -25.47
C HIS A 342 1.43 5.55 -25.44
N PRO A 343 2.09 5.89 -26.56
CA PRO A 343 3.55 5.98 -26.64
C PRO A 343 4.11 7.26 -26.03
N SER A 344 3.27 8.14 -25.50
CA SER A 344 3.67 9.30 -24.69
C SER A 344 2.93 9.21 -23.36
N GLN A 345 3.66 9.22 -22.25
CA GLN A 345 3.11 9.02 -20.90
C GLN A 345 3.82 9.91 -19.86
N PRO A 346 3.18 10.20 -18.71
CA PRO A 346 1.78 9.87 -18.39
C PRO A 346 0.78 10.88 -18.99
N ASN A 347 1.27 12.03 -19.47
CA ASN A 347 0.49 13.06 -20.13
C ASN A 347 -0.18 12.55 -21.42
N GLY A 348 -1.43 12.93 -21.66
CA GLY A 348 -2.22 12.47 -22.82
C GLY A 348 -2.97 11.15 -22.60
N THR A 349 -3.04 10.66 -21.36
CA THR A 349 -3.90 9.55 -20.95
C THR A 349 -5.01 10.06 -20.01
N SER A 350 -6.07 9.28 -19.86
CA SER A 350 -7.13 9.50 -18.89
C SER A 350 -7.47 8.19 -18.16
N THR A 351 -8.22 8.28 -17.07
CA THR A 351 -8.72 7.08 -16.37
C THR A 351 -9.57 6.17 -17.28
N GLY A 352 -10.21 6.73 -18.31
CA GLY A 352 -10.97 5.99 -19.31
C GLY A 352 -10.11 5.09 -20.21
N ASP A 353 -8.81 5.35 -20.29
CA ASP A 353 -7.86 4.58 -21.11
C ASP A 353 -7.28 3.37 -20.37
N TYR A 354 -7.44 3.33 -19.04
CA TYR A 354 -6.81 2.31 -18.21
C TYR A 354 -7.61 1.00 -18.22
N TYR A 355 -6.89 -0.12 -18.14
CA TYR A 355 -7.46 -1.47 -18.00
C TYR A 355 -8.41 -1.89 -19.13
N ARG A 356 -8.19 -1.38 -20.36
CA ARG A 356 -9.07 -1.59 -21.51
C ARG A 356 -8.75 -2.86 -22.32
N THR A 357 -7.64 -3.52 -22.04
CA THR A 357 -7.24 -4.77 -22.71
C THR A 357 -7.62 -5.99 -21.89
N ALA A 358 -7.70 -7.16 -22.54
CA ALA A 358 -7.99 -8.43 -21.89
C ALA A 358 -6.90 -8.85 -20.88
N VAL A 359 -5.63 -8.53 -21.17
CA VAL A 359 -4.52 -8.72 -20.23
C VAL A 359 -4.21 -7.38 -19.56
N THR A 360 -4.47 -7.28 -18.27
CA THR A 360 -4.20 -6.08 -17.46
C THR A 360 -4.13 -6.44 -15.97
N ASN A 361 -3.77 -5.50 -15.11
CA ASN A 361 -3.88 -5.72 -13.66
C ASN A 361 -5.36 -5.70 -13.24
N HIS A 362 -6.02 -6.86 -13.28
CA HIS A 362 -7.44 -6.97 -12.92
C HIS A 362 -7.73 -6.74 -11.43
N TRP A 363 -6.77 -6.98 -10.54
CA TRP A 363 -6.85 -6.53 -9.15
C TRP A 363 -7.07 -5.02 -9.08
N SER A 364 -6.19 -4.26 -9.73
CA SER A 364 -6.28 -2.80 -9.76
C SER A 364 -7.57 -2.32 -10.43
N ARG A 365 -7.94 -2.91 -11.58
CA ARG A 365 -9.20 -2.60 -12.29
C ARG A 365 -10.43 -2.72 -11.37
N VAL A 366 -10.53 -3.84 -10.66
CA VAL A 366 -11.69 -4.16 -9.81
C VAL A 366 -11.72 -3.32 -8.54
N VAL A 367 -10.56 -3.08 -7.92
CA VAL A 367 -10.45 -2.22 -6.73
C VAL A 367 -10.88 -0.81 -7.06
N HIS A 368 -10.37 -0.21 -8.15
CA HIS A 368 -10.77 1.13 -8.59
C HIS A 368 -12.24 1.23 -8.96
N ALA A 369 -12.83 0.18 -9.54
CA ALA A 369 -14.27 0.16 -9.84
C ALA A 369 -15.15 0.20 -8.57
N ASN A 370 -14.60 -0.16 -7.41
CA ASN A 370 -15.32 -0.29 -6.15
C ASN A 370 -14.78 0.65 -5.05
N SER A 371 -13.81 1.51 -5.36
CA SER A 371 -13.14 2.40 -4.42
C SER A 371 -13.25 3.86 -4.85
N PRO A 372 -13.52 4.81 -3.93
CA PRO A 372 -13.55 6.23 -4.24
C PRO A 372 -12.15 6.83 -4.41
N ILE A 373 -11.13 6.26 -3.76
CA ILE A 373 -9.76 6.77 -3.70
C ILE A 373 -8.80 5.71 -3.16
N GLY A 374 -7.51 5.77 -3.48
CA GLY A 374 -6.46 4.92 -2.91
C GLY A 374 -5.68 4.14 -3.96
N TYR A 375 -4.43 3.80 -3.66
CA TYR A 375 -3.58 3.03 -4.56
C TYR A 375 -3.90 1.54 -4.57
N ALA A 376 -3.94 0.95 -5.75
CA ALA A 376 -4.04 -0.50 -5.91
C ALA A 376 -2.73 -1.18 -6.35
N PHE A 377 -1.68 -0.39 -6.63
CA PHE A 377 -0.30 -0.83 -6.87
C PHE A 377 0.70 0.30 -6.54
N PRO A 378 2.01 0.02 -6.32
CA PRO A 378 2.94 1.00 -5.72
C PRO A 378 3.12 2.34 -6.45
N TYR A 379 2.99 2.35 -7.78
CA TYR A 379 3.13 3.56 -8.61
C TYR A 379 1.82 4.05 -9.21
N ASP A 380 0.71 3.77 -8.53
CA ASP A 380 -0.62 4.22 -8.95
C ASP A 380 -0.82 5.74 -8.71
N ASP A 381 0.19 6.39 -8.14
CA ASP A 381 0.36 7.84 -7.97
C ASP A 381 0.68 8.56 -9.28
N VAL A 382 1.27 7.84 -10.23
CA VAL A 382 1.56 8.36 -11.56
C VAL A 382 0.25 8.77 -12.21
N ARG A 383 0.15 10.03 -12.62
CA ARG A 383 -1.03 10.58 -13.30
C ARG A 383 -0.62 11.69 -14.25
N PRO A 384 -1.45 12.05 -15.24
CA PRO A 384 -1.22 13.25 -16.05
C PRO A 384 -1.08 14.51 -15.18
N ASP A 385 -0.31 15.48 -15.64
CA ASP A 385 -0.14 16.76 -14.97
C ASP A 385 -1.48 17.50 -14.86
N GLY A 386 -1.74 18.10 -13.69
CA GLY A 386 -2.98 18.84 -13.43
C GLY A 386 -4.16 18.00 -12.94
N GLU A 387 -4.06 16.67 -13.00
CA GLU A 387 -5.11 15.78 -12.46
C GLU A 387 -5.11 15.79 -10.92
N PRO A 388 -6.28 15.58 -10.27
CA PRO A 388 -6.40 15.56 -8.83
C PRO A 388 -5.67 14.36 -8.21
N ASP A 389 -5.34 14.49 -6.93
CA ASP A 389 -4.72 13.39 -6.20
C ASP A 389 -5.72 12.31 -5.82
N VAL A 390 -5.35 11.06 -6.14
CA VAL A 390 -6.15 9.85 -5.90
C VAL A 390 -5.43 8.86 -4.97
N SER A 391 -4.34 9.31 -4.34
CA SER A 391 -3.46 8.50 -3.49
C SER A 391 -4.11 7.89 -2.26
N GLY A 392 -5.22 8.46 -1.82
CA GLY A 392 -5.80 8.15 -0.50
C GLY A 392 -4.93 8.70 0.63
N ALA A 393 -4.09 9.71 0.36
CA ALA A 393 -3.25 10.35 1.35
C ALA A 393 -3.87 11.61 1.95
N ALA A 394 -3.55 11.85 3.21
CA ALA A 394 -3.83 13.09 3.92
C ALA A 394 -2.55 13.54 4.62
N HIS A 395 -2.13 14.79 4.39
CA HIS A 395 -0.93 15.33 4.99
C HIS A 395 -1.08 16.80 5.36
N ASP A 396 -0.46 17.21 6.47
CA ASP A 396 -0.47 18.60 6.92
C ASP A 396 0.78 18.89 7.77
N GLY A 397 1.39 20.06 7.59
CA GLY A 397 2.59 20.50 8.33
C GLY A 397 2.31 20.96 9.76
N ASN A 398 1.07 21.31 10.08
CA ASN A 398 0.62 21.78 11.38
C ASN A 398 -0.65 21.00 11.84
N PRO A 399 -0.54 19.66 11.99
CA PRO A 399 -1.68 18.82 12.32
C PRO A 399 -2.22 19.14 13.72
N ARG A 400 -3.54 19.38 13.80
CA ARG A 400 -4.28 19.63 15.04
C ARG A 400 -5.08 18.42 15.49
N ARG A 401 -5.78 17.75 14.56
CA ARG A 401 -6.54 16.52 14.81
C ARG A 401 -6.37 15.53 13.66
N PHE A 402 -5.99 14.31 13.98
CA PHE A 402 -6.02 13.16 13.10
C PHE A 402 -7.17 12.24 13.50
N THR A 403 -8.22 12.19 12.70
CA THR A 403 -9.35 11.29 12.90
C THR A 403 -9.20 10.07 12.00
N VAL A 404 -9.20 8.89 12.60
CA VAL A 404 -9.23 7.62 11.90
C VAL A 404 -10.49 6.87 12.29
N SER A 405 -11.28 6.52 11.29
CA SER A 405 -12.63 6.00 11.47
C SER A 405 -12.78 4.64 10.79
N VAL A 406 -13.67 3.80 11.31
CA VAL A 406 -14.06 2.53 10.67
C VAL A 406 -15.57 2.45 10.43
N GLY A 407 -15.92 1.75 9.35
CA GLY A 407 -17.27 1.77 8.80
C GLY A 407 -17.44 2.95 7.83
N SER A 408 -18.32 2.77 6.83
CA SER A 408 -18.63 3.81 5.86
C SER A 408 -19.67 4.81 6.38
#